data_AF-A0A2T0N7B1-F1
#
_entry.id   AF-A0A2T0N7B1-F1
#
_cell.length_a   1.000
_cell.length_b   1.000
_cell.length_c   1.000
_cell.angle_alpha   90.00
_cell.angle_beta   90.00
_cell.angle_gamma   90.00
#
_symmetry.space_group_name_H-M   'P 1'
#
loop_
_entity.id
_entity.type
_entity.pdbx_description
1 polymer ?
#
loop_
_entity_poly.entity_id
_entity_poly.type
_entity_poly.pdbx_seq_one_letter_code
_entity_poly.pdbx_strand_id
1 'polypeptide(L)'
;MTDETDNPYLRFFRQIAEEAVIQDASTFTHPRFGTLEPPRDMAAGDGHPVVTYLAKLIYLSYYAGDDAAARILMDGGKAVATIPDYEDYAFSEQLHGHNTGRGHLTPGWRITGRDGQSFLVHAEGITLSATLGELVATGPDGELTVGAPVSVRFPPSMRYAMLGWYLAVGDQGVAEREDGLVRVYFSLDGHLGAPVLMKTVTSTLNALELPFQFKMANHPAAYHRRDAGVLFLSAEAWSRHRTTLLEMCAEARAVLRDDYPRLALPLAFGVSFAVEPRVPGRLLSFGEHRCLLVAEALAEAHERGVDDAAGRLAAIRDRYAREGLSLEAPYAEPVPVS
;
A
#
# COMPACT_ATOMS: atom_id res chain seq x y z
N MET A 1 11.91 32.80 -7.06
CA MET A 1 10.46 32.58 -7.17
C MET A 1 10.23 31.67 -8.36
N THR A 2 10.33 30.36 -8.15
CA THR A 2 9.77 29.39 -9.08
C THR A 2 8.26 29.59 -9.10
N ASP A 3 7.70 29.71 -10.30
CA ASP A 3 6.27 29.88 -10.52
C ASP A 3 5.50 28.74 -9.82
N GLU A 4 4.65 29.07 -8.84
CA GLU A 4 3.82 28.09 -8.12
C GLU A 4 2.94 27.26 -9.08
N THR A 5 2.73 27.74 -10.32
CA THR A 5 1.97 27.01 -11.34
C THR A 5 2.68 25.79 -11.93
N ASP A 6 4.00 25.63 -11.75
CA ASP A 6 4.73 24.51 -12.33
C ASP A 6 4.91 23.29 -11.39
N ASN A 7 4.48 23.38 -10.13
CA ASN A 7 4.57 22.24 -9.21
C ASN A 7 3.51 21.17 -9.59
N PRO A 8 3.92 19.93 -9.95
CA PRO A 8 2.98 18.89 -10.36
C PRO A 8 1.98 18.48 -9.27
N TYR A 9 2.36 18.57 -7.99
CA TYR A 9 1.47 18.26 -6.88
C TYR A 9 0.39 19.34 -6.72
N LEU A 10 0.76 20.63 -6.85
CA LEU A 10 -0.22 21.72 -6.81
C LEU A 10 -1.21 21.62 -7.98
N ARG A 11 -0.76 21.21 -9.17
CA ARG A 11 -1.66 20.91 -10.30
C ARG A 11 -2.63 19.77 -9.97
N PHE A 12 -2.16 18.70 -9.33
CA PHE A 12 -3.01 17.59 -8.88
C PHE A 12 -4.11 18.05 -7.92
N PHE A 13 -3.76 18.82 -6.88
CA PHE A 13 -4.76 19.30 -5.91
C PHE A 13 -5.74 20.30 -6.54
N ARG A 14 -5.25 21.19 -7.41
CA ARG A 14 -6.10 22.13 -8.15
C ARG A 14 -7.11 21.39 -9.03
N GLN A 15 -6.66 20.36 -9.75
CA GLN A 15 -7.55 19.55 -10.58
C GLN A 15 -8.69 18.94 -9.76
N ILE A 16 -8.39 18.35 -8.60
CA ILE A 16 -9.43 17.77 -7.73
C ILE A 16 -10.35 18.86 -7.19
N ALA A 17 -9.80 20.01 -6.77
CA ALA A 17 -10.58 21.15 -6.29
C ALA A 17 -11.47 21.76 -7.38
N GLU A 18 -11.15 21.61 -8.66
CA GLU A 18 -11.99 22.03 -9.78
C GLU A 18 -13.06 20.97 -10.10
N GLU A 19 -12.67 19.70 -10.16
CA GLU A 19 -13.50 18.59 -10.65
C GLU A 19 -14.48 18.05 -9.60
N ALA A 20 -14.13 17.99 -8.31
CA ALA A 20 -14.97 17.38 -7.27
C ALA A 20 -15.76 18.43 -6.47
N VAL A 21 -17.08 18.49 -6.68
CA VAL A 21 -17.97 19.47 -6.02
C VAL A 21 -18.99 18.74 -5.15
N ILE A 22 -18.88 18.88 -3.83
CA ILE A 22 -19.88 18.35 -2.88
C ILE A 22 -21.15 19.21 -2.96
N GLN A 23 -22.30 18.54 -3.04
CA GLN A 23 -23.62 19.17 -3.13
C GLN A 23 -24.37 19.10 -1.79
N ASP A 24 -24.21 18.00 -1.05
CA ASP A 24 -24.77 17.80 0.28
C ASP A 24 -23.97 16.74 1.08
N ALA A 25 -24.46 16.36 2.27
CA ALA A 25 -23.81 15.39 3.16
C ALA A 25 -23.56 13.99 2.53
N SER A 26 -24.26 13.69 1.44
CA SER A 26 -24.22 12.41 0.76
C SER A 26 -23.89 12.51 -0.72
N THR A 27 -23.94 13.67 -1.38
CA THR A 27 -23.78 13.72 -2.85
C THR A 27 -22.68 14.66 -3.30
N PHE A 28 -22.01 14.30 -4.40
CA PHE A 28 -21.04 15.16 -5.07
C PHE A 28 -21.06 14.95 -6.58
N THR A 29 -20.60 15.95 -7.33
CA THR A 29 -20.51 15.90 -8.79
C THR A 29 -19.06 15.85 -9.24
N HIS A 30 -18.82 15.15 -10.35
CA HIS A 30 -17.51 15.03 -10.97
C HIS A 30 -17.65 14.98 -12.52
N PRO A 31 -16.88 15.76 -13.31
CA PRO A 31 -17.01 15.83 -14.76
C PRO A 31 -16.96 14.47 -15.48
N ARG A 32 -16.07 13.57 -15.04
CA ARG A 32 -15.91 12.23 -15.61
C ARG A 32 -16.93 11.18 -15.15
N PHE A 33 -17.61 11.38 -14.01
CA PHE A 33 -18.45 10.37 -13.38
C PHE A 33 -19.91 10.83 -13.13
N GLY A 34 -20.23 12.09 -13.44
CA GLY A 34 -21.56 12.66 -13.23
C GLY A 34 -21.84 12.99 -11.76
N THR A 35 -23.10 12.85 -11.35
CA THR A 35 -23.51 13.01 -9.95
C THR A 35 -23.44 11.65 -9.26
N LEU A 36 -22.79 11.61 -8.10
CA LEU A 36 -22.45 10.39 -7.40
C LEU A 36 -23.02 10.42 -5.98
N GLU A 37 -23.58 9.29 -5.57
CA GLU A 37 -24.11 9.03 -4.23
C GLU A 37 -23.45 7.77 -3.65
N PRO A 38 -23.07 7.73 -2.36
CA PRO A 38 -22.52 6.57 -1.71
C PRO A 38 -23.45 5.36 -1.85
N PRO A 39 -22.92 4.19 -2.18
CA PRO A 39 -23.65 2.93 -2.10
C PRO A 39 -24.23 2.73 -0.69
N ARG A 40 -25.43 2.13 -0.60
CA ARG A 40 -26.14 1.91 0.67
C ARG A 40 -25.35 1.09 1.70
N ASP A 41 -24.43 0.28 1.22
CA ASP A 41 -23.56 -0.64 1.96
C ASP A 41 -22.19 -0.04 2.30
N MET A 42 -21.89 1.18 1.85
CA MET A 42 -20.66 1.86 2.26
C MET A 42 -20.80 2.35 3.70
N ALA A 43 -20.01 1.77 4.60
CA ALA A 43 -19.88 2.25 5.97
C ALA A 43 -19.43 3.72 5.97
N ALA A 44 -20.39 4.62 6.22
CA ALA A 44 -20.10 6.01 6.49
C ALA A 44 -19.58 6.12 7.93
N GLY A 45 -18.43 6.75 8.13
CA GLY A 45 -18.10 7.27 9.46
C GLY A 45 -19.19 8.26 9.89
N ASP A 46 -19.48 8.31 11.18
CA ASP A 46 -20.53 9.17 11.74
C ASP A 46 -20.43 10.61 11.17
N GLY A 47 -21.45 11.03 10.39
CA GLY A 47 -21.64 12.41 9.94
C GLY A 47 -21.52 12.69 8.44
N HIS A 48 -20.59 12.07 7.70
CA HIS A 48 -20.32 12.45 6.29
C HIS A 48 -20.04 11.25 5.36
N PRO A 49 -21.07 10.52 4.91
CA PRO A 49 -20.96 9.45 3.91
C PRO A 49 -20.18 9.86 2.65
N VAL A 50 -20.31 11.13 2.25
CA VAL A 50 -19.62 11.70 1.09
C VAL A 50 -18.09 11.61 1.19
N VAL A 51 -17.51 11.73 2.39
CA VAL A 51 -16.05 11.78 2.58
C VAL A 51 -15.41 10.44 2.23
N THR A 52 -15.91 9.33 2.76
CA THR A 52 -15.36 7.99 2.49
C THR A 52 -15.45 7.66 1.00
N TYR A 53 -16.56 8.01 0.36
CA TYR A 53 -16.80 7.73 -1.04
C TYR A 53 -15.92 8.58 -1.96
N LEU A 54 -15.86 9.90 -1.70
CA LEU A 54 -14.99 10.83 -2.42
C LEU A 54 -13.51 10.46 -2.25
N ALA A 55 -13.08 10.08 -1.04
CA ALA A 55 -11.70 9.64 -0.80
C ALA A 55 -11.33 8.43 -1.66
N LYS A 56 -12.23 7.44 -1.80
CA LYS A 56 -12.01 6.28 -2.67
C LYS A 56 -11.97 6.66 -4.15
N LEU A 57 -12.82 7.59 -4.61
CA LEU A 57 -12.77 8.10 -5.97
C LEU A 57 -11.41 8.77 -6.25
N ILE A 58 -10.98 9.67 -5.36
CA ILE A 58 -9.69 10.37 -5.47
C ILE A 58 -8.55 9.33 -5.49
N TYR A 59 -8.58 8.35 -4.59
CA TYR A 59 -7.58 7.29 -4.55
C TYR A 59 -7.52 6.48 -5.85
N LEU A 60 -8.65 5.94 -6.31
CA LEU A 60 -8.67 5.07 -7.48
C LEU A 60 -8.36 5.86 -8.76
N SER A 61 -9.11 6.92 -9.03
CA SER A 61 -9.05 7.61 -10.31
C SER A 61 -7.83 8.52 -10.44
N TYR A 62 -7.48 9.27 -9.39
CA TYR A 62 -6.42 10.28 -9.46
C TYR A 62 -5.08 9.74 -9.00
N TYR A 63 -5.02 9.11 -7.82
CA TYR A 63 -3.76 8.61 -7.26
C TYR A 63 -3.28 7.35 -8.00
N ALA A 64 -4.10 6.29 -8.02
CA ALA A 64 -3.75 5.00 -8.60
C ALA A 64 -3.93 4.93 -10.12
N GLY A 65 -4.81 5.75 -10.71
CA GLY A 65 -5.10 5.74 -12.15
C GLY A 65 -6.02 4.60 -12.60
N ASP A 66 -6.79 4.05 -11.67
CA ASP A 66 -7.71 2.92 -11.85
C ASP A 66 -9.14 3.41 -12.09
N ASP A 67 -9.38 4.05 -13.24
CA ASP A 67 -10.71 4.53 -13.60
C ASP A 67 -11.73 3.39 -13.74
N ALA A 68 -11.28 2.18 -14.08
CA ALA A 68 -12.15 1.01 -14.18
C ALA A 68 -12.69 0.59 -12.81
N ALA A 69 -11.83 0.43 -11.80
CA ALA A 69 -12.25 0.16 -10.43
C ALA A 69 -13.03 1.33 -9.84
N ALA A 70 -12.67 2.57 -10.18
CA ALA A 70 -13.44 3.75 -9.79
C ALA A 70 -14.87 3.64 -10.32
N ARG A 71 -15.09 3.33 -11.60
CA ARG A 71 -16.44 3.15 -12.16
C ARG A 71 -17.22 2.03 -11.49
N ILE A 72 -16.59 0.88 -11.29
CA ILE A 72 -17.23 -0.27 -10.61
C ILE A 72 -17.72 0.14 -9.21
N LEU A 73 -16.88 0.84 -8.46
CA LEU A 73 -17.23 1.34 -7.13
C LEU A 73 -18.31 2.42 -7.20
N MET A 74 -18.22 3.33 -8.19
CA MET A 74 -19.13 4.47 -8.33
C MET A 74 -20.53 4.08 -8.82
N ASP A 75 -20.66 2.99 -9.58
CA ASP A 75 -21.93 2.51 -10.13
C ASP A 75 -22.77 1.70 -9.11
N GLY A 76 -22.38 1.69 -7.82
CA GLY A 76 -23.23 1.29 -6.70
C GLY A 76 -23.65 -0.19 -6.71
N GLY A 77 -22.74 -1.10 -7.04
CA GLY A 77 -23.00 -2.54 -6.99
C GLY A 77 -23.77 -3.11 -8.19
N LYS A 78 -24.05 -2.32 -9.24
CA LYS A 78 -24.53 -2.87 -10.53
C LYS A 78 -23.49 -3.77 -11.20
N ALA A 79 -22.21 -3.55 -10.90
CA ALA A 79 -21.12 -4.46 -11.21
C ALA A 79 -20.74 -5.23 -9.93
N VAL A 80 -21.19 -6.47 -9.81
CA VAL A 80 -20.71 -7.39 -8.77
C VAL A 80 -19.35 -7.91 -9.24
N ALA A 81 -18.27 -7.39 -8.67
CA ALA A 81 -16.95 -7.95 -8.88
C ALA A 81 -16.79 -9.21 -8.03
N THR A 82 -16.34 -10.29 -8.67
CA THR A 82 -16.15 -11.61 -8.11
C THR A 82 -14.68 -11.86 -7.82
N ILE A 83 -14.36 -12.93 -7.07
CA ILE A 83 -12.96 -13.29 -6.80
C ILE A 83 -12.12 -13.38 -8.09
N PRO A 84 -12.57 -14.03 -9.18
CA PRO A 84 -11.85 -14.05 -10.46
C PRO A 84 -11.59 -12.70 -11.11
N ASP A 85 -12.38 -11.65 -10.79
CA ASP A 85 -12.14 -10.31 -11.32
C ASP A 85 -10.94 -9.61 -10.67
N TYR A 86 -10.51 -10.12 -9.51
CA TYR A 86 -9.37 -9.60 -8.74
C TYR A 86 -8.20 -10.58 -8.65
N GLU A 87 -8.44 -11.88 -8.78
CA GLU A 87 -7.46 -12.94 -8.52
C GLU A 87 -7.22 -13.76 -9.80
N ASP A 88 -5.99 -13.80 -10.28
CA ASP A 88 -5.57 -14.75 -11.31
C ASP A 88 -4.62 -15.78 -10.70
N TYR A 89 -5.09 -17.02 -10.55
CA TYR A 89 -4.31 -18.10 -9.95
C TYR A 89 -3.01 -18.36 -10.73
N ALA A 90 -3.07 -18.44 -12.06
CA ALA A 90 -1.91 -18.77 -12.88
C ALA A 90 -0.85 -17.67 -12.80
N PHE A 91 -1.28 -16.41 -12.80
CA PHE A 91 -0.40 -15.27 -12.65
C PHE A 91 0.15 -15.17 -11.21
N SER A 92 -0.66 -15.43 -10.18
CA SER A 92 -0.19 -15.53 -8.80
C SER A 92 0.88 -16.61 -8.63
N GLU A 93 0.74 -17.77 -9.28
CA GLU A 93 1.77 -18.82 -9.26
C GLU A 93 3.04 -18.40 -10.02
N GLN A 94 2.93 -17.60 -11.09
CA GLN A 94 4.11 -17.02 -11.75
C GLN A 94 4.88 -16.07 -10.83
N LEU A 95 4.18 -15.19 -10.11
CA LEU A 95 4.78 -14.33 -9.09
C LEU A 95 5.42 -15.17 -7.98
N HIS A 96 4.72 -16.21 -7.51
CA HIS A 96 5.22 -17.10 -6.47
C HIS A 96 6.51 -17.82 -6.90
N GLY A 97 6.54 -18.39 -8.10
CA GLY A 97 7.71 -19.08 -8.64
C GLY A 97 8.91 -18.17 -8.90
N HIS A 98 8.71 -16.84 -8.92
CA HIS A 98 9.79 -15.85 -9.05
C HIS A 98 10.16 -15.18 -7.73
N ASN A 99 9.43 -15.42 -6.64
CA ASN A 99 9.86 -15.02 -5.32
C ASN A 99 11.02 -15.91 -4.86
N THR A 100 12.18 -15.30 -4.59
CA THR A 100 13.40 -16.03 -4.23
C THR A 100 13.57 -16.21 -2.71
N GLY A 101 12.58 -15.82 -1.90
CA GLY A 101 12.63 -16.00 -0.46
C GLY A 101 12.61 -17.47 -0.04
N ARG A 102 13.23 -17.76 1.09
CA ARG A 102 13.25 -19.07 1.77
C ARG A 102 12.34 -19.10 3.00
N GLY A 103 11.79 -17.94 3.37
CA GLY A 103 10.90 -17.80 4.52
C GLY A 103 11.65 -17.29 5.74
N HIS A 104 10.89 -16.74 6.69
CA HIS A 104 11.42 -16.03 7.86
C HIS A 104 11.14 -16.79 9.14
N LEU A 105 12.00 -16.61 10.13
CA LEU A 105 11.83 -17.20 11.46
C LEU A 105 11.07 -16.24 12.36
N THR A 106 9.99 -16.73 12.95
CA THR A 106 9.22 -16.00 13.97
C THR A 106 9.45 -16.66 15.33
N PRO A 107 10.02 -15.96 16.31
CA PRO A 107 10.23 -16.49 17.66
C PRO A 107 8.92 -16.52 18.48
N GLY A 108 9.01 -16.96 19.74
CA GLY A 108 7.90 -16.88 20.70
C GLY A 108 6.99 -18.12 20.74
N TRP A 109 7.32 -19.16 19.99
CA TRP A 109 6.56 -20.41 19.96
C TRP A 109 7.04 -21.40 21.02
N ARG A 110 6.15 -22.28 21.46
CA ARG A 110 6.49 -23.40 22.35
C ARG A 110 5.92 -24.70 21.85
N ILE A 111 6.70 -25.77 21.88
CA ILE A 111 6.20 -27.11 21.56
C ILE A 111 5.23 -27.55 22.66
N THR A 112 4.01 -27.90 22.28
CA THR A 112 2.96 -28.39 23.19
C THR A 112 2.70 -29.88 23.04
N GLY A 113 3.12 -30.47 21.92
CA GLY A 113 2.92 -31.89 21.66
C GLY A 113 3.49 -32.33 20.33
N ARG A 114 3.12 -33.54 19.92
CA ARG A 114 3.40 -34.09 18.58
C ARG A 114 2.10 -34.62 17.99
N ASP A 115 2.00 -34.51 16.67
CA ASP A 115 0.94 -35.14 15.88
C ASP A 115 1.60 -35.89 14.72
N GLY A 116 1.69 -37.22 14.86
CA GLY A 116 2.47 -38.07 13.96
C GLY A 116 3.94 -37.64 13.87
N GLN A 117 4.37 -37.22 12.68
CA GLN A 117 5.74 -36.75 12.41
C GLN A 117 5.92 -35.24 12.65
N SER A 118 4.84 -34.51 12.89
CA SER A 118 4.86 -33.07 13.12
C SER A 118 4.87 -32.74 14.61
N PHE A 119 5.28 -31.50 14.91
CA PHE A 119 5.20 -30.90 16.23
C PHE A 119 3.99 -29.99 16.29
N LEU A 120 3.28 -30.01 17.42
CA LEU A 120 2.28 -29.01 17.74
C LEU A 120 2.99 -27.87 18.48
N VAL A 121 2.94 -26.67 17.92
CA VAL A 121 3.54 -25.46 18.51
C VAL A 121 2.46 -24.43 18.80
N HIS A 122 2.60 -23.72 19.91
CA HIS A 122 1.62 -22.76 20.39
C HIS A 122 2.26 -21.39 20.66
N ALA A 123 1.57 -20.34 20.23
CA ALA A 123 1.85 -18.94 20.56
C ALA A 123 0.54 -18.14 20.47
N GLU A 124 0.30 -17.24 21.43
CA GLU A 124 -0.78 -16.25 21.37
C GLU A 124 -2.19 -16.83 21.07
N GLY A 125 -2.51 -18.00 21.64
CA GLY A 125 -3.82 -18.64 21.42
C GLY A 125 -3.94 -19.43 20.12
N ILE A 126 -2.89 -19.45 19.28
CA ILE A 126 -2.82 -20.18 18.01
C ILE A 126 -1.97 -21.43 18.21
N THR A 127 -2.46 -22.56 17.70
CA THR A 127 -1.70 -23.81 17.62
C THR A 127 -1.48 -24.17 16.16
N LEU A 128 -0.22 -24.38 15.77
CA LEU A 128 0.18 -24.81 14.43
C LEU A 128 0.78 -26.22 14.47
N SER A 129 0.65 -26.92 13.33
CA SER A 129 1.41 -28.14 13.06
C SER A 129 2.64 -27.74 12.24
N ALA A 130 3.83 -28.05 12.74
CA ALA A 130 5.10 -27.72 12.11
C ALA A 130 5.97 -28.96 11.93
N THR A 131 6.62 -29.07 10.79
CA THR A 131 7.61 -30.12 10.50
C THR A 131 8.95 -29.80 11.17
N LEU A 132 9.84 -30.79 11.24
CA LEU A 132 11.19 -30.60 11.79
C LEU A 132 11.97 -29.48 11.07
N GLY A 133 11.83 -29.37 9.74
CA GLY A 133 12.53 -28.36 8.94
C GLY A 133 12.02 -26.93 9.14
N GLU A 134 10.84 -26.78 9.74
CA GLU A 134 10.21 -25.48 10.03
C GLU A 134 10.52 -25.00 11.44
N LEU A 135 11.22 -25.77 12.27
CA LEU A 135 11.52 -25.43 13.65
C LEU A 135 13.00 -25.15 13.87
N VAL A 136 13.27 -24.12 14.67
CA VAL A 136 14.60 -23.84 15.21
C VAL A 136 14.50 -23.75 16.73
N ALA A 137 15.23 -24.59 17.45
CA ALA A 137 15.28 -24.51 18.90
C ALA A 137 15.94 -23.19 19.34
N THR A 138 15.31 -22.50 20.31
CA THR A 138 15.85 -21.25 20.88
C THR A 138 16.20 -21.38 22.36
N GLY A 139 15.92 -22.54 22.95
CA GLY A 139 16.31 -22.88 24.32
C GLY A 139 17.80 -23.25 24.42
N PRO A 140 18.38 -23.15 25.63
CA PRO A 140 19.81 -23.40 25.87
C PRO A 140 20.26 -24.82 25.52
N ASP A 141 19.36 -25.80 25.65
CA ASP A 141 19.66 -27.22 25.40
C ASP A 141 19.58 -27.59 23.90
N GLY A 142 19.03 -26.71 23.06
CA GLY A 142 18.87 -26.95 21.63
C GLY A 142 17.91 -28.09 21.24
N GLU A 143 17.19 -28.67 22.22
CA GLU A 143 16.30 -29.79 22.01
C GLU A 143 14.88 -29.38 21.58
N LEU A 144 14.26 -30.20 20.73
CA LEU A 144 12.86 -30.04 20.30
C LEU A 144 11.95 -30.97 21.10
N THR A 145 11.77 -30.67 22.39
CA THR A 145 10.93 -31.43 23.33
C THR A 145 9.70 -30.63 23.75
N VAL A 146 8.68 -31.30 24.31
CA VAL A 146 7.49 -30.61 24.83
C VAL A 146 7.90 -29.62 25.91
N GLY A 147 7.41 -28.38 25.79
CA GLY A 147 7.79 -27.26 26.63
C GLY A 147 8.98 -26.46 26.10
N ALA A 148 9.73 -26.93 25.11
CA ALA A 148 10.87 -26.20 24.57
C ALA A 148 10.43 -24.93 23.81
N PRO A 149 11.10 -23.78 24.01
CA PRO A 149 10.92 -22.60 23.20
C PRO A 149 11.57 -22.80 21.82
N VAL A 150 10.86 -22.39 20.78
CA VAL A 150 11.28 -22.53 19.38
C VAL A 150 10.92 -21.27 18.58
N SER A 151 11.60 -21.10 17.45
CA SER A 151 11.13 -20.25 16.36
C SER A 151 10.51 -21.12 15.27
N VAL A 152 9.44 -20.62 14.66
CA VAL A 152 8.76 -21.28 13.53
C VAL A 152 9.11 -20.55 12.25
N ARG A 153 9.43 -21.30 11.20
CA ARG A 153 9.66 -20.75 9.85
C ARG A 153 8.33 -20.59 9.12
N PHE A 154 8.01 -19.35 8.80
CA PHE A 154 6.87 -19.01 7.94
C PHE A 154 7.30 -18.92 6.48
N PRO A 155 6.39 -19.16 5.52
CA PRO A 155 6.70 -19.07 4.10
C PRO A 155 7.14 -17.65 3.70
N PRO A 156 7.88 -17.50 2.58
CA PRO A 156 8.35 -16.20 2.07
C PRO A 156 7.23 -15.36 1.45
N SER A 157 5.96 -15.72 1.69
CA SER A 157 4.82 -15.06 1.07
C SER A 157 3.55 -15.25 1.89
N MET A 158 2.66 -14.27 1.83
CA MET A 158 1.31 -14.31 2.38
C MET A 158 0.28 -14.29 1.24
N ARG A 159 0.19 -15.39 0.50
CA ARG A 159 -0.77 -15.52 -0.62
C ARG A 159 -2.20 -15.39 -0.12
N TYR A 160 -3.03 -14.65 -0.85
CA TYR A 160 -4.46 -14.43 -0.55
C TYR A 160 -4.74 -13.77 0.81
N ALA A 161 -3.73 -13.21 1.48
CA ALA A 161 -3.93 -12.42 2.69
C ALA A 161 -4.64 -11.08 2.41
N MET A 162 -4.61 -10.62 1.16
CA MET A 162 -5.31 -9.43 0.71
C MET A 162 -5.78 -9.62 -0.73
N LEU A 163 -7.08 -9.48 -0.96
CA LEU A 163 -7.71 -9.67 -2.27
C LEU A 163 -7.06 -8.78 -3.35
N GLY A 164 -6.66 -9.39 -4.46
CA GLY A 164 -6.03 -8.73 -5.60
C GLY A 164 -4.51 -8.56 -5.46
N TRP A 165 -3.89 -9.13 -4.43
CA TRP A 165 -2.48 -8.91 -4.13
C TRP A 165 -1.74 -10.18 -3.73
N TYR A 166 -0.57 -10.33 -4.33
CA TYR A 166 0.47 -11.23 -3.87
C TYR A 166 1.43 -10.46 -2.95
N LEU A 167 1.73 -11.01 -1.77
CA LEU A 167 2.67 -10.41 -0.83
C LEU A 167 3.87 -11.34 -0.65
N ALA A 168 5.05 -10.88 -1.04
CA ALA A 168 6.33 -11.47 -0.64
C ALA A 168 6.79 -10.87 0.70
N VAL A 169 7.43 -11.70 1.51
CA VAL A 169 8.03 -11.34 2.79
C VAL A 169 9.51 -11.71 2.75
N GLY A 170 10.38 -10.81 3.20
CA GLY A 170 11.81 -11.06 3.26
C GLY A 170 12.18 -12.20 4.20
N ASP A 171 13.35 -12.78 4.01
CA ASP A 171 13.88 -13.87 4.84
C ASP A 171 14.17 -13.39 6.28
N GLN A 172 14.38 -12.08 6.46
CA GLN A 172 14.48 -11.42 7.77
C GLN A 172 13.11 -10.96 8.32
N GLY A 173 12.01 -11.38 7.70
CA GLY A 173 10.66 -11.01 8.09
C GLY A 173 10.18 -9.70 7.46
N VAL A 174 9.18 -9.10 8.11
CA VAL A 174 8.55 -7.87 7.66
C VAL A 174 9.28 -6.64 8.20
N ALA A 175 9.26 -5.53 7.47
CA ALA A 175 9.70 -4.26 8.01
C ALA A 175 8.70 -3.77 9.07
N GLU A 176 9.19 -3.45 10.27
CA GLU A 176 8.36 -3.02 11.40
C GLU A 176 7.88 -1.57 11.24
N ARG A 177 6.63 -1.31 11.64
CA ARG A 177 6.03 0.03 11.54
C ARG A 177 6.62 1.04 12.52
N GLU A 178 7.08 0.56 13.67
CA GLU A 178 7.62 1.37 14.77
C GLU A 178 8.90 2.12 14.32
N ASP A 179 9.73 1.47 13.51
CA ASP A 179 10.98 2.03 12.96
C ASP A 179 10.76 3.09 11.88
N GLY A 180 9.50 3.35 11.52
CA GLY A 180 9.13 4.18 10.39
C GLY A 180 9.30 3.45 9.07
N LEU A 181 8.22 3.43 8.28
CA LEU A 181 8.22 2.78 6.99
C LEU A 181 8.28 3.78 5.85
N VAL A 182 9.00 3.37 4.81
CA VAL A 182 8.94 4.00 3.51
C VAL A 182 8.34 3.03 2.50
N ARG A 183 7.83 3.61 1.42
CA ARG A 183 7.27 2.87 0.30
C ARG A 183 7.99 3.25 -0.97
N VAL A 184 8.42 2.24 -1.71
CA VAL A 184 8.93 2.37 -3.08
C VAL A 184 7.89 1.77 -4.00
N TYR A 185 7.36 2.58 -4.91
CA TYR A 185 6.39 2.16 -5.90
C TYR A 185 7.11 1.84 -7.20
N PHE A 186 6.66 0.77 -7.85
CA PHE A 186 7.06 0.37 -9.17
C PHE A 186 5.84 0.45 -10.07
N SER A 187 5.87 1.36 -11.04
CA SER A 187 4.82 1.53 -12.03
C SER A 187 5.20 0.72 -13.27
N LEU A 188 4.70 -0.51 -13.35
CA LEU A 188 5.07 -1.44 -14.42
C LEU A 188 4.39 -1.09 -15.76
N ASP A 189 5.11 -1.36 -16.84
CA ASP A 189 4.57 -1.33 -18.20
C ASP A 189 3.88 -2.66 -18.54
N GLY A 190 2.68 -2.83 -18.02
CA GLY A 190 1.93 -4.07 -18.12
C GLY A 190 2.43 -5.17 -17.18
N HIS A 191 1.78 -6.34 -17.25
CA HIS A 191 1.96 -7.41 -16.27
C HIS A 191 3.14 -8.36 -16.57
N LEU A 192 3.63 -8.41 -17.81
CA LEU A 192 4.66 -9.39 -18.23
C LEU A 192 6.00 -9.17 -17.51
N GLY A 193 6.29 -7.94 -17.10
CA GLY A 193 7.49 -7.61 -16.34
C GLY A 193 7.42 -7.96 -14.86
N ALA A 194 6.24 -8.31 -14.36
CA ALA A 194 5.99 -8.51 -12.95
C ALA A 194 6.81 -9.65 -12.32
N PRO A 195 6.96 -10.84 -12.94
CA PRO A 195 7.78 -11.90 -12.37
C PRO A 195 9.27 -11.55 -12.36
N VAL A 196 9.75 -10.81 -13.37
CA VAL A 196 11.15 -10.33 -13.41
C VAL A 196 11.40 -9.38 -12.24
N LEU A 197 10.52 -8.41 -12.02
CA LEU A 197 10.64 -7.47 -10.92
C LEU A 197 10.57 -8.19 -9.56
N MET A 198 9.65 -9.15 -9.38
CA MET A 198 9.55 -9.97 -8.17
C MET A 198 10.89 -10.63 -7.86
N LYS A 199 11.48 -11.32 -8.84
CA LYS A 199 12.77 -11.99 -8.68
C LYS A 199 13.87 -11.01 -8.30
N THR A 200 14.00 -9.91 -9.05
CA THR A 200 15.05 -8.90 -8.82
C THR A 200 14.94 -8.29 -7.42
N VAL A 201 13.75 -7.87 -7.01
CA VAL A 201 13.52 -7.26 -5.68
C VAL A 201 13.80 -8.26 -4.56
N THR A 202 13.22 -9.45 -4.63
CA THR A 202 13.40 -10.43 -3.55
C THR A 202 14.82 -10.97 -3.48
N SER A 203 15.52 -11.13 -4.61
CA SER A 203 16.90 -11.60 -4.60
C SER A 203 17.84 -10.57 -3.99
N THR A 204 17.69 -9.31 -4.38
CA THR A 204 18.56 -8.22 -3.91
C THR A 204 18.35 -7.96 -2.43
N LEU A 205 17.11 -7.84 -1.98
CA LEU A 205 16.83 -7.53 -0.57
C LEU A 205 17.16 -8.68 0.38
N ASN A 206 16.94 -9.93 -0.04
CA ASN A 206 17.35 -11.09 0.77
C ASN A 206 18.87 -11.25 0.82
N ALA A 207 19.60 -10.91 -0.26
CA ALA A 207 21.07 -10.90 -0.25
C ALA A 207 21.65 -9.80 0.65
N LEU A 208 20.91 -8.70 0.84
CA LEU A 208 21.25 -7.63 1.78
C LEU A 208 20.77 -7.92 3.21
N GLU A 209 20.12 -9.06 3.45
CA GLU A 209 19.54 -9.44 4.75
C GLU A 209 18.61 -8.33 5.31
N LEU A 210 17.74 -7.78 4.45
CA LEU A 210 16.80 -6.75 4.86
C LEU A 210 15.42 -7.34 5.18
N PRO A 211 14.75 -6.91 6.27
CA PRO A 211 13.32 -7.12 6.45
C PRO A 211 12.54 -6.29 5.43
N PHE A 212 11.55 -6.90 4.76
CA PHE A 212 10.73 -6.20 3.78
C PHE A 212 9.38 -6.88 3.57
N GLN A 213 8.44 -6.10 3.02
CA GLN A 213 7.24 -6.64 2.39
C GLN A 213 7.17 -6.11 0.97
N PHE A 214 6.93 -6.98 -0.01
CA PHE A 214 6.75 -6.58 -1.40
C PHE A 214 5.38 -7.04 -1.91
N LYS A 215 4.51 -6.05 -2.09
CA LYS A 215 3.13 -6.21 -2.52
C LYS A 215 3.05 -6.00 -4.03
N MET A 216 2.53 -6.98 -4.77
CA MET A 216 2.30 -6.88 -6.21
C MET A 216 0.89 -7.31 -6.57
N ALA A 217 0.26 -6.60 -7.49
CA ALA A 217 -1.05 -6.96 -7.98
C ALA A 217 -0.99 -8.36 -8.61
N ASN A 218 -1.92 -9.25 -8.26
CA ASN A 218 -1.87 -10.65 -8.68
C ASN A 218 -2.86 -10.99 -9.80
N HIS A 219 -3.38 -9.96 -10.48
CA HIS A 219 -4.19 -10.13 -11.68
C HIS A 219 -3.64 -9.24 -12.81
N PRO A 220 -3.45 -9.78 -14.03
CA PRO A 220 -2.88 -9.05 -15.17
C PRO A 220 -3.57 -7.70 -15.48
N ALA A 221 -4.89 -7.66 -15.34
CA ALA A 221 -5.67 -6.45 -15.62
C ALA A 221 -5.36 -5.28 -14.68
N ALA A 222 -4.78 -5.52 -13.49
CA ALA A 222 -4.48 -4.48 -12.51
C ALA A 222 -3.22 -3.67 -12.84
N TYR A 223 -2.42 -4.05 -13.85
CA TYR A 223 -1.15 -3.39 -14.17
C TYR A 223 -1.28 -2.05 -14.92
N HIS A 224 -2.51 -1.60 -15.18
CA HIS A 224 -2.77 -0.21 -15.57
C HIS A 224 -2.69 0.74 -14.36
N ARG A 225 -2.70 0.21 -13.13
CA ARG A 225 -2.51 1.00 -11.91
C ARG A 225 -1.07 1.49 -11.80
N ARG A 226 -0.90 2.65 -11.19
CA ARG A 226 0.43 3.23 -10.90
C ARG A 226 1.08 2.61 -9.67
N ASP A 227 0.30 2.02 -8.77
CA ASP A 227 0.74 1.40 -7.52
C ASP A 227 0.67 -0.13 -7.56
N ALA A 228 0.81 -0.74 -8.75
CA ALA A 228 0.72 -2.19 -8.94
C ALA A 228 1.86 -2.98 -8.27
N GLY A 229 3.01 -2.35 -8.02
CA GLY A 229 4.10 -2.91 -7.21
C GLY A 229 4.50 -1.93 -6.10
N VAL A 230 4.54 -2.40 -4.85
CA VAL A 230 4.82 -1.59 -3.67
C VAL A 230 5.73 -2.34 -2.71
N LEU A 231 6.95 -1.84 -2.55
CA LEU A 231 7.93 -2.33 -1.58
C LEU A 231 7.88 -1.49 -0.31
N PHE A 232 7.85 -2.16 0.84
CA PHE A 232 7.93 -1.58 2.17
C PHE A 232 9.28 -1.91 2.80
N LEU A 233 9.96 -0.88 3.31
CA LEU A 233 11.24 -0.96 4.01
C LEU A 233 11.21 -0.04 5.22
N SER A 234 12.06 -0.30 6.21
CA SER A 234 12.32 0.70 7.25
C SER A 234 13.04 1.93 6.67
N ALA A 235 12.80 3.09 7.26
CA ALA A 235 13.46 4.33 6.85
C ALA A 235 15.00 4.24 6.99
N GLU A 236 15.48 3.50 7.99
CA GLU A 236 16.91 3.21 8.19
C GLU A 236 17.47 2.36 7.04
N ALA A 237 16.81 1.24 6.69
CA ALA A 237 17.25 0.35 5.62
C ALA A 237 17.30 1.10 4.28
N TRP A 238 16.26 1.89 4.00
CA TRP A 238 16.24 2.76 2.83
C TRP A 238 17.41 3.74 2.81
N SER A 239 17.64 4.45 3.91
CA SER A 239 18.72 5.45 3.99
C SER A 239 20.11 4.82 3.84
N ARG A 240 20.34 3.65 4.47
CA ARG A 240 21.62 2.93 4.43
C ARG A 240 21.91 2.33 3.05
N HIS A 241 20.89 1.79 2.37
CA HIS A 241 21.07 1.02 1.13
C HIS A 241 20.55 1.74 -0.12
N ARG A 242 20.24 3.03 -0.03
CA ARG A 242 19.58 3.82 -1.10
C ARG A 242 20.25 3.66 -2.47
N THR A 243 21.58 3.70 -2.53
CA THR A 243 22.32 3.57 -3.79
C THR A 243 22.06 2.22 -4.46
N THR A 244 22.26 1.12 -3.73
CA THR A 244 22.02 -0.25 -4.23
C THR A 244 20.56 -0.46 -4.62
N LEU A 245 19.61 0.12 -3.85
CA LEU A 245 18.19 0.04 -4.19
C LEU A 245 17.86 0.79 -5.48
N LEU A 246 18.48 1.95 -5.72
CA LEU A 246 18.30 2.70 -6.96
C LEU A 246 18.98 2.02 -8.17
N GLU A 247 20.12 1.35 -7.97
CA GLU A 247 20.77 0.52 -8.99
C GLU A 247 19.87 -0.65 -9.40
N MET A 248 19.33 -1.38 -8.42
CA MET A 248 18.32 -2.43 -8.64
C MET A 248 17.11 -1.91 -9.42
N CYS A 249 16.62 -0.70 -9.07
CA CYS A 249 15.54 -0.05 -9.80
C CYS A 249 15.91 0.27 -11.25
N ALA A 250 17.15 0.70 -11.50
CA ALA A 250 17.64 1.01 -12.83
C ALA A 250 17.74 -0.26 -13.72
N GLU A 251 18.12 -1.40 -13.15
CA GLU A 251 18.10 -2.69 -13.85
C GLU A 251 16.68 -3.11 -14.26
N ALA A 252 15.68 -2.80 -13.43
CA ALA A 252 14.28 -3.07 -13.72
C ALA A 252 13.66 -2.10 -14.74
N ARG A 253 14.37 -1.06 -15.20
CA ARG A 253 13.81 0.01 -16.05
C ARG A 253 13.01 -0.49 -17.27
N ALA A 254 13.47 -1.58 -17.89
CA ALA A 254 12.86 -2.11 -19.11
C ALA A 254 11.41 -2.63 -18.92
N VAL A 255 10.99 -2.88 -17.67
CA VAL A 255 9.64 -3.35 -17.34
C VAL A 255 8.77 -2.28 -16.69
N LEU A 256 9.24 -1.03 -16.64
CA LEU A 256 8.57 0.09 -15.99
C LEU A 256 8.06 1.09 -17.03
N ARG A 257 7.14 1.95 -16.60
CA ARG A 257 6.63 3.10 -17.38
C ARG A 257 6.69 4.38 -16.57
N ASP A 258 6.79 5.51 -17.25
CA ASP A 258 6.85 6.84 -16.61
C ASP A 258 5.47 7.34 -16.19
N ASP A 259 4.83 6.64 -15.25
CA ASP A 259 3.51 6.98 -14.72
C ASP A 259 3.35 6.54 -13.25
N TYR A 260 3.72 7.42 -12.32
CA TYR A 260 3.80 7.14 -10.88
C TYR A 260 2.59 7.66 -10.10
N PRO A 261 2.27 7.09 -8.92
CA PRO A 261 1.20 7.59 -8.08
C PRO A 261 1.38 9.08 -7.78
N ARG A 262 0.37 9.90 -8.06
CA ARG A 262 0.50 11.37 -8.20
C ARG A 262 1.01 12.12 -6.97
N LEU A 263 0.93 11.51 -5.80
CA LEU A 263 1.37 12.11 -4.52
C LEU A 263 2.70 11.54 -4.03
N ALA A 264 3.29 10.57 -4.73
CA ALA A 264 4.61 10.03 -4.43
C ALA A 264 5.71 10.84 -5.12
N LEU A 265 6.90 10.89 -4.50
CA LEU A 265 8.10 11.52 -5.05
C LEU A 265 8.69 10.69 -6.18
N PRO A 266 8.76 11.19 -7.42
CA PRO A 266 9.49 10.50 -8.49
C PRO A 266 10.97 10.41 -8.14
N LEU A 267 11.54 9.20 -8.19
CA LEU A 267 12.96 8.97 -7.91
C LEU A 267 13.74 8.60 -9.18
N ALA A 268 13.12 7.79 -10.03
CA ALA A 268 13.66 7.34 -11.31
C ALA A 268 12.49 7.00 -12.25
N PHE A 269 12.80 6.58 -13.47
CA PHE A 269 11.78 6.19 -14.45
C PHE A 269 10.92 5.03 -13.93
N GLY A 270 9.62 5.31 -13.73
CA GLY A 270 8.65 4.36 -13.17
C GLY A 270 8.89 3.93 -11.72
N VAL A 271 9.73 4.67 -10.98
CA VAL A 271 9.99 4.44 -9.55
C VAL A 271 9.72 5.70 -8.76
N SER A 272 8.88 5.59 -7.73
CA SER A 272 8.56 6.70 -6.84
C SER A 272 8.57 6.28 -5.37
N PHE A 273 8.53 7.27 -4.48
CA PHE A 273 8.76 7.10 -3.06
C PHE A 273 7.75 7.86 -2.21
N ALA A 274 7.40 7.31 -1.05
CA ALA A 274 6.68 8.04 -0.02
C ALA A 274 7.06 7.53 1.37
N VAL A 275 6.93 8.40 2.38
CA VAL A 275 6.96 7.99 3.78
C VAL A 275 5.56 7.53 4.18
N GLU A 276 5.45 6.31 4.72
CA GLU A 276 4.17 5.77 5.18
C GLU A 276 3.70 6.55 6.42
N PRO A 277 2.44 7.00 6.47
CA PRO A 277 1.93 7.77 7.59
C PRO A 277 1.81 6.92 8.86
N ARG A 278 2.08 7.54 10.00
CA ARG A 278 1.80 6.98 11.33
C ARG A 278 0.52 7.62 11.87
N VAL A 279 -0.60 6.91 11.73
CA VAL A 279 -1.90 7.38 12.25
C VAL A 279 -2.31 6.49 13.43
N PRO A 280 -2.35 7.03 14.66
CA PRO A 280 -2.80 6.27 15.82
C PRO A 280 -4.21 5.69 15.62
N GLY A 281 -4.38 4.40 15.91
CA GLY A 281 -5.68 3.73 15.88
C GLY A 281 -6.28 3.50 14.48
N ARG A 282 -5.58 3.80 13.40
CA ARG A 282 -6.04 3.54 12.01
C ARG A 282 -4.92 2.95 11.16
N LEU A 283 -5.23 1.88 10.45
CA LEU A 283 -4.36 1.32 9.40
C LEU A 283 -4.80 1.89 8.05
N LEU A 284 -4.24 3.05 7.67
CA LEU A 284 -4.41 3.65 6.35
C LEU A 284 -3.10 3.58 5.59
N SER A 285 -3.17 3.15 4.34
CA SER A 285 -2.02 3.24 3.44
C SER A 285 -1.74 4.71 3.10
N PHE A 286 -0.50 5.04 2.70
CA PHE A 286 -0.13 6.39 2.23
C PHE A 286 -1.16 7.02 1.27
N GLY A 287 -1.54 6.31 0.20
CA GLY A 287 -2.49 6.82 -0.79
C GLY A 287 -3.86 7.11 -0.18
N GLU A 288 -4.40 6.18 0.60
CA GLU A 288 -5.69 6.34 1.30
C GLU A 288 -5.66 7.53 2.25
N HIS A 289 -4.61 7.67 3.05
CA HIS A 289 -4.46 8.77 3.97
C HIS A 289 -4.49 10.12 3.26
N ARG A 290 -3.65 10.30 2.24
CA ARG A 290 -3.56 11.59 1.54
C ARG A 290 -4.86 11.92 0.81
N CYS A 291 -5.51 10.93 0.20
CA CYS A 291 -6.80 11.14 -0.49
C CYS A 291 -7.95 11.42 0.50
N LEU A 292 -7.92 10.80 1.68
CA LEU A 292 -8.89 11.07 2.76
C LEU A 292 -8.80 12.52 3.23
N LEU A 293 -7.59 13.05 3.46
CA LEU A 293 -7.41 14.46 3.84
C LEU A 293 -8.00 15.42 2.81
N VAL A 294 -7.84 15.13 1.51
CA VAL A 294 -8.45 15.95 0.45
C VAL A 294 -9.98 15.90 0.55
N ALA A 295 -10.58 14.71 0.70
CA ALA A 295 -12.02 14.57 0.80
C ALA A 295 -12.61 15.27 2.04
N GLU A 296 -11.95 15.14 3.21
CA GLU A 296 -12.30 15.84 4.44
C GLU A 296 -12.27 17.37 4.24
N ALA A 297 -11.20 17.88 3.63
CA ALA A 297 -11.07 19.31 3.35
C ALA A 297 -12.18 19.87 2.45
N LEU A 298 -12.58 19.10 1.44
CA LEU A 298 -13.67 19.48 0.54
C LEU A 298 -15.03 19.49 1.26
N ALA A 299 -15.27 18.53 2.15
CA ALA A 299 -16.49 18.49 2.97
C ALA A 299 -16.55 19.69 3.93
N GLU A 300 -15.47 19.96 4.64
CA GLU A 300 -15.37 21.13 5.53
C GLU A 300 -15.53 22.47 4.76
N ALA A 301 -15.01 22.55 3.53
CA ALA A 301 -15.18 23.74 2.68
C ALA A 301 -16.65 23.95 2.31
N HIS A 302 -17.34 22.87 1.91
CA HIS A 302 -18.75 22.90 1.59
C HIS A 302 -19.62 23.35 2.79
N GLU A 303 -19.35 22.83 3.99
CA GLU A 303 -20.05 23.25 5.22
C GLU A 303 -19.90 24.74 5.53
N ARG A 304 -18.75 25.33 5.17
CA ARG A 304 -18.49 26.77 5.31
C ARG A 304 -19.09 27.61 4.17
N GLY A 305 -19.79 26.98 3.22
CA GLY A 305 -20.34 27.66 2.05
C GLY A 305 -19.30 28.08 1.02
N VAL A 306 -18.13 27.43 1.00
CA VAL A 306 -17.08 27.69 0.00
C VAL A 306 -17.35 26.83 -1.24
N ASP A 307 -17.69 27.49 -2.34
CA ASP A 307 -18.16 26.88 -3.58
C ASP A 307 -17.20 27.06 -4.77
N ASP A 308 -16.28 28.02 -4.71
CA ASP A 308 -15.28 28.23 -5.75
C ASP A 308 -14.05 27.29 -5.62
N ALA A 309 -13.34 27.05 -6.73
CA ALA A 309 -12.22 26.12 -6.78
C ALA A 309 -10.98 26.62 -6.01
N ALA A 310 -10.75 27.94 -5.94
CA ALA A 310 -9.62 28.51 -5.23
C ALA A 310 -9.82 28.37 -3.71
N GLY A 311 -11.04 28.64 -3.22
CA GLY A 311 -11.42 28.41 -1.83
C GLY A 311 -11.31 26.94 -1.42
N ARG A 312 -11.73 26.00 -2.28
CA ARG A 312 -11.55 24.56 -2.04
C ARG A 312 -10.07 24.15 -1.98
N LEU A 313 -9.23 24.68 -2.87
CA LEU A 313 -7.77 24.44 -2.82
C LEU A 313 -7.14 25.00 -1.53
N ALA A 314 -7.57 26.17 -1.08
CA ALA A 314 -7.14 26.73 0.20
C ALA A 314 -7.54 25.84 1.38
N ALA A 315 -8.77 25.31 1.39
CA ALA A 315 -9.21 24.36 2.41
C ALA A 315 -8.37 23.08 2.44
N ILE A 316 -7.99 22.53 1.27
CA ILE A 316 -7.08 21.38 1.18
C ILE A 316 -5.73 21.71 1.80
N ARG A 317 -5.19 22.90 1.52
CA ARG A 317 -3.93 23.37 2.10
C ARG A 317 -4.01 23.45 3.62
N ASP A 318 -5.07 24.04 4.17
CA ASP A 318 -5.27 24.19 5.61
C ASP A 318 -5.44 22.84 6.31
N ARG A 319 -6.14 21.88 5.67
CA ARG A 319 -6.29 20.52 6.20
C ARG A 319 -4.98 19.75 6.24
N TYR A 320 -4.15 19.87 5.20
CA TYR A 320 -2.80 19.28 5.17
C TYR A 320 -1.89 19.94 6.21
N ALA A 321 -1.93 21.27 6.33
CA ALA A 321 -1.12 22.00 7.29
C ALA A 321 -1.43 21.60 8.75
N ARG A 322 -2.72 21.33 9.08
CA ARG A 322 -3.11 20.79 10.40
C ARG A 322 -2.48 19.43 10.71
N GLU A 323 -2.12 18.65 9.70
CA GLU A 323 -1.40 17.38 9.84
C GLU A 323 0.12 17.54 9.68
N GLY A 324 0.65 18.77 9.65
CA GLY A 324 2.08 18.99 9.42
C GLY A 324 2.54 18.69 8.00
N LEU A 325 1.63 18.60 7.03
CA LEU A 325 1.91 18.26 5.64
C LEU A 325 1.88 19.49 4.73
N SER A 326 2.67 19.45 3.66
CA SER A 326 2.70 20.45 2.59
C SER A 326 2.14 19.86 1.29
N LEU A 327 1.42 20.69 0.52
CA LEU A 327 0.92 20.29 -0.80
C LEU A 327 2.05 20.19 -1.84
N GLU A 328 3.18 20.85 -1.59
CA GLU A 328 4.36 20.86 -2.45
C GLU A 328 5.24 19.62 -2.24
N ALA A 329 5.10 18.94 -1.09
CA ALA A 329 5.82 17.72 -0.74
C ALA A 329 4.93 16.69 -0.03
N PRO A 330 3.82 16.23 -0.66
CA PRO A 330 2.84 15.36 0.01
C PRO A 330 3.40 13.97 0.36
N TYR A 331 4.49 13.56 -0.27
CA TYR A 331 5.21 12.31 -0.03
C TYR A 331 6.04 12.27 1.25
N ALA A 332 6.31 13.44 1.84
CA ALA A 332 7.19 13.58 2.99
C ALA A 332 6.49 13.17 4.29
N GLU A 333 7.29 13.01 5.35
CA GLU A 333 6.80 12.85 6.71
C GLU A 333 6.15 14.16 7.21
N PRO A 334 5.05 14.09 7.97
CA PRO A 334 4.53 15.22 8.75
C PRO A 334 5.62 15.92 9.58
N VAL A 335 5.66 17.26 9.53
CA VAL A 335 6.44 18.06 10.47
C VAL A 335 5.51 18.43 11.65
N PRO A 336 5.88 18.15 12.91
CA PRO A 336 5.03 18.47 14.05
C PRO A 336 4.59 19.94 14.04
N VAL A 337 3.28 20.17 14.12
CA VAL A 337 2.73 21.53 14.24
C VAL A 337 2.99 21.99 15.68
N SER A 338 3.80 23.04 15.83
CA SER A 338 4.20 23.61 17.14
C SER A 338 3.06 24.27 17.89
#